data_AF-A0A7H8T363-F1
#
_entry.id   AF-A0A7H8T363-F1
#
_cell.length_a   1.000
_cell.length_b   1.000
_cell.length_c   1.000
_cell.angle_alpha   90.00
_cell.angle_beta   90.00
_cell.angle_gamma   90.00
#
_symmetry.space_group_name_H-M   'P 1'
#
loop_
_entity.id
_entity.type
_entity.pdbx_description
1 polymer ?
#
loop_
_entity_poly.entity_id
_entity_poly.type
_entity_poly.pdbx_seq_one_letter_code
_entity_poly.pdbx_strand_id
1 'polypeptide(L)'
;MWRCALPPLLRYPTVDELGARAAALVARRPRDTRLRRVGTSRAGTPLWLLSIGHGSRQALIVAGPHANEPVGGGTVLRLAERVLADPRLHEGADATWNLLLCLDPDGLRRNEGWLRGPYALGGYFRHFFRPGFLEQPEWLPDGAAAVTLPETRALLDLQDELRPFLQCSLHGVDVGGGFVELTHDLPGLAQRVAHSAARLGIPRELGPYDTLYWPELGPAVYRIPRPRRGDLAAAITEAAVESTWFHPHRHGTVTAVVEAPMWGVAAVEDGARPIDEETVLRMVSHTLRHDTGVLQRLLERIRPHLPAGPETARLLAPVDDYLLVCPGLADTWDPDLEDPVGAHALPPLSTAHLAALRIAGRRLALRTAGLLHQLVTVAGRDPAGALPELDRLIDEWCDDYRDGCGARWIPVARQVEYQARVVLAAFELAGRHAPACSRSGEAGWNAGAAVPIHRE
;
A
#
# COMPACT_ATOMS: atom_id res chain seq x y z
N MET A 1 9.17 -8.05 35.25
CA MET A 1 8.83 -7.41 33.95
C MET A 1 9.61 -8.09 32.84
N TRP A 2 9.02 -9.07 32.16
CA TRP A 2 9.62 -9.62 30.94
C TRP A 2 9.27 -8.66 29.80
N ARG A 3 10.22 -7.81 29.38
CA ARG A 3 10.06 -7.00 28.17
C ARG A 3 10.06 -7.96 26.98
N CYS A 4 8.86 -8.26 26.46
CA CYS A 4 8.69 -8.95 25.19
C CYS A 4 9.03 -7.94 24.08
N ALA A 5 10.31 -7.63 23.91
CA ALA A 5 10.78 -6.80 22.81
C ALA A 5 11.33 -7.74 21.74
N LEU A 6 10.66 -7.84 20.59
CA LEU A 6 11.33 -8.32 19.39
C LEU A 6 12.50 -7.37 19.11
N PRO A 7 13.60 -7.87 18.53
CA PRO A 7 14.67 -7.01 18.07
C PRO A 7 14.09 -5.92 17.14
N PRO A 8 14.61 -4.68 17.20
CA PRO A 8 14.14 -3.60 16.34
C PRO A 8 14.17 -4.04 14.87
N LEU A 9 13.09 -3.72 14.14
CA LEU A 9 12.99 -4.00 12.71
C LEU A 9 13.92 -3.06 11.95
N LEU A 10 15.15 -3.52 11.72
CA LEU A 10 16.16 -2.81 10.91
C LEU A 10 15.93 -3.01 9.40
N ARG A 11 15.12 -4.00 9.03
CA ARG A 11 14.75 -4.34 7.66
C ARG A 11 13.29 -4.78 7.57
N TYR A 12 12.74 -4.80 6.36
CA TYR A 12 11.44 -5.40 6.12
C TYR A 12 11.50 -6.92 6.34
N PRO A 13 10.50 -7.51 7.02
CA PRO A 13 10.40 -8.96 7.16
C PRO A 13 9.95 -9.61 5.85
N THR A 14 10.46 -10.81 5.56
CA THR A 14 9.92 -11.66 4.48
C THR A 14 8.58 -12.31 4.88
N VAL A 15 7.88 -12.94 3.95
CA VAL A 15 6.61 -13.65 4.24
C VAL A 15 6.82 -14.71 5.33
N ASP A 16 7.91 -15.46 5.24
CA ASP A 16 8.22 -16.52 6.21
C ASP A 16 8.66 -15.94 7.57
N GLU A 17 9.42 -14.83 7.58
CA GLU A 17 9.81 -14.15 8.81
C GLU A 17 8.57 -13.57 9.54
N LEU A 18 7.54 -13.09 8.82
CA LEU A 18 6.27 -12.64 9.40
C LEU A 18 5.56 -13.78 10.15
N GLY A 19 5.34 -14.90 9.47
CA GLY A 19 4.68 -16.07 10.05
C GLY A 19 5.44 -16.63 11.25
N ALA A 20 6.78 -16.77 11.13
CA ALA A 20 7.62 -17.27 12.20
C ALA A 20 7.61 -16.36 13.44
N ARG A 21 7.67 -15.03 13.26
CA ARG A 21 7.63 -14.07 14.37
C ARG A 21 6.28 -14.06 15.08
N ALA A 22 5.18 -14.15 14.33
CA ALA A 22 3.84 -14.25 14.91
C ALA A 22 3.65 -15.56 15.69
N ALA A 23 4.07 -16.70 15.13
CA ALA A 23 4.01 -17.99 15.82
C ALA A 23 4.85 -17.99 17.11
N ALA A 24 6.05 -17.39 17.07
CA ALA A 24 6.90 -17.24 18.25
C ALA A 24 6.25 -16.32 19.31
N LEU A 25 5.52 -15.29 18.91
CA LEU A 25 4.76 -14.44 19.83
C LEU A 25 3.64 -15.24 20.51
N VAL A 26 2.90 -16.06 19.75
CA VAL A 26 1.85 -16.93 20.30
C VAL A 26 2.40 -17.95 21.28
N ALA A 27 3.53 -18.58 20.97
CA ALA A 27 4.18 -19.52 21.88
C ALA A 27 4.58 -18.86 23.23
N ARG A 28 4.94 -17.57 23.21
CA ARG A 28 5.28 -16.81 24.43
C ARG A 28 4.07 -16.33 25.21
N ARG A 29 2.95 -16.06 24.54
CA ARG A 29 1.73 -15.46 25.11
C ARG A 29 0.45 -16.20 24.69
N PRO A 30 0.34 -17.52 24.92
CA PRO A 30 -0.77 -18.32 24.38
C PRO A 30 -2.14 -17.99 25.01
N ARG A 31 -2.16 -17.33 26.17
CA ARG A 31 -3.39 -16.87 26.81
C ARG A 31 -3.93 -15.57 26.21
N ASP A 32 -3.07 -14.76 25.59
CA ASP A 32 -3.41 -13.41 25.15
C ASP A 32 -3.48 -13.33 23.62
N THR A 33 -3.03 -14.37 22.91
CA THR A 33 -2.83 -14.35 21.46
C THR A 33 -3.22 -15.66 20.81
N ARG A 34 -3.66 -15.58 19.55
CA ARG A 34 -3.99 -16.71 18.69
C ARG A 34 -3.50 -16.44 17.28
N LEU A 35 -2.97 -17.46 16.61
CA LEU A 35 -2.65 -17.42 15.19
C LEU A 35 -3.57 -18.39 14.47
N ARG A 36 -4.32 -17.93 13.45
CA ARG A 36 -5.13 -18.80 12.60
C ARG A 36 -4.86 -18.53 11.13
N ARG A 37 -4.99 -19.57 10.30
CA ARG A 37 -5.04 -19.42 8.85
C ARG A 37 -6.45 -18.98 8.46
N VAL A 38 -6.57 -17.91 7.70
CA VAL A 38 -7.87 -17.34 7.26
C VAL A 38 -8.15 -17.58 5.78
N GLY A 39 -7.13 -17.98 5.03
CA GLY A 39 -7.23 -18.30 3.62
C GLY A 39 -5.89 -18.77 3.09
N THR A 40 -5.81 -18.87 1.77
CA THR A 40 -4.60 -19.25 1.04
C THR A 40 -4.55 -18.40 -0.22
N SER A 41 -3.37 -17.90 -0.57
CA SER A 41 -3.15 -17.17 -1.82
C SER A 41 -3.28 -18.06 -3.06
N ARG A 42 -3.28 -17.46 -4.24
CA ARG A 42 -3.33 -18.16 -5.54
C ARG A 42 -2.19 -19.16 -5.72
N ALA A 43 -1.00 -18.87 -5.20
CA ALA A 43 0.16 -19.77 -5.25
C ALA A 43 0.24 -20.74 -4.06
N GLY A 44 -0.79 -20.82 -3.21
CA GLY A 44 -0.82 -21.77 -2.11
C GLY A 44 -0.21 -21.26 -0.79
N THR A 45 0.17 -19.97 -0.70
CA THR A 45 0.76 -19.40 0.51
C THR A 45 -0.32 -19.13 1.57
N PRO A 46 -0.19 -19.60 2.83
CA PRO A 46 -1.17 -19.35 3.87
C PRO A 46 -1.32 -17.86 4.22
N LEU A 47 -2.56 -17.40 4.37
CA LEU A 47 -2.89 -16.08 4.91
C LEU A 47 -3.10 -16.22 6.42
N TRP A 48 -2.23 -15.56 7.21
CA TRP A 48 -2.20 -15.68 8.66
C TRP A 48 -2.81 -14.46 9.36
N LEU A 49 -3.72 -14.72 10.30
CA LEU A 49 -4.30 -13.73 11.19
C LEU A 49 -3.78 -13.94 12.62
N LEU A 50 -3.08 -12.95 13.14
CA LEU A 50 -2.68 -12.88 14.55
C LEU A 50 -3.72 -12.06 15.33
N SER A 51 -4.47 -12.72 16.20
CA SER A 51 -5.44 -12.08 17.09
C SER A 51 -4.86 -11.87 18.49
N ILE A 52 -5.17 -10.74 19.12
CA ILE A 52 -4.67 -10.33 20.44
C ILE A 52 -5.80 -9.75 21.28
N GLY A 53 -5.96 -10.26 22.50
CA GLY A 53 -7.05 -9.90 23.41
C GLY A 53 -8.33 -10.73 23.20
N HIS A 54 -9.32 -10.47 24.06
CA HIS A 54 -10.58 -11.22 24.16
C HIS A 54 -11.81 -10.32 24.19
N GLY A 55 -11.63 -9.04 23.87
CA GLY A 55 -12.70 -8.06 23.94
C GLY A 55 -13.74 -8.24 22.83
N SER A 56 -14.95 -7.76 23.06
CA SER A 56 -16.07 -7.93 22.12
C SER A 56 -15.92 -7.08 20.85
N ARG A 57 -15.16 -5.98 20.90
CA ARG A 57 -15.02 -5.03 19.80
C ARG A 57 -13.84 -5.41 18.91
N GLN A 58 -14.11 -5.72 17.65
CA GLN A 58 -13.07 -6.16 16.71
C GLN A 58 -12.40 -4.96 16.03
N ALA A 59 -11.07 -4.90 16.08
CA ALA A 59 -10.25 -4.04 15.22
C ALA A 59 -9.50 -4.92 14.22
N LEU A 60 -9.59 -4.61 12.93
CA LEU A 60 -8.93 -5.36 11.85
C LEU A 60 -7.81 -4.53 11.24
N ILE A 61 -6.58 -5.04 11.24
CA ILE A 61 -5.42 -4.40 10.64
C ILE A 61 -4.92 -5.29 9.51
N VAL A 62 -4.87 -4.76 8.30
CA VAL A 62 -4.52 -5.49 7.07
C VAL A 62 -3.14 -5.03 6.60
N ALA A 63 -2.15 -5.92 6.63
CA ALA A 63 -0.82 -5.65 6.09
C ALA A 63 -0.61 -6.27 4.72
N GLY A 64 0.28 -5.66 3.94
CA GLY A 64 0.68 -6.13 2.60
C GLY A 64 -0.49 -6.29 1.63
N PRO A 65 -1.41 -5.32 1.50
CA PRO A 65 -2.41 -5.34 0.44
C PRO A 65 -1.80 -5.22 -0.96
N HIS A 66 -0.66 -4.55 -1.07
CA HIS A 66 0.13 -4.46 -2.29
C HIS A 66 1.52 -5.07 -2.12
N ALA A 67 1.95 -5.83 -3.13
CA ALA A 67 3.21 -6.56 -3.19
C ALA A 67 4.46 -5.73 -2.84
N ASN A 68 4.51 -4.49 -3.34
CA ASN A 68 5.67 -3.60 -3.22
C ASN A 68 5.68 -2.78 -1.92
N GLU A 69 4.75 -3.00 -0.99
CA GLU A 69 4.54 -2.13 0.19
C GLU A 69 4.77 -2.90 1.51
N PRO A 70 6.01 -3.36 1.78
CA PRO A 70 6.31 -4.30 2.88
C PRO A 70 6.25 -3.67 4.29
N VAL A 71 6.10 -2.35 4.41
CA VAL A 71 6.08 -1.64 5.70
C VAL A 71 4.99 -2.18 6.63
N GLY A 72 3.81 -2.50 6.08
CA GLY A 72 2.66 -3.00 6.84
C GLY A 72 2.99 -4.26 7.64
N GLY A 73 3.79 -5.18 7.08
CA GLY A 73 4.20 -6.41 7.75
C GLY A 73 5.03 -6.14 9.01
N GLY A 74 5.93 -5.16 8.95
CA GLY A 74 6.67 -4.71 10.13
C GLY A 74 5.76 -4.03 11.16
N THR A 75 4.80 -3.24 10.68
CA THR A 75 3.83 -2.49 11.50
C THR A 75 2.92 -3.39 12.30
N VAL A 76 2.36 -4.47 11.72
CA VAL A 76 1.51 -5.40 12.48
C VAL A 76 2.27 -6.07 13.62
N LEU A 77 3.53 -6.47 13.41
CA LEU A 77 4.35 -7.03 14.48
C LEU A 77 4.64 -5.99 15.58
N ARG A 78 4.88 -4.73 15.19
CA ARG A 78 5.08 -3.64 16.14
C ARG A 78 3.80 -3.32 16.94
N LEU A 79 2.64 -3.33 16.30
CA LEU A 79 1.35 -3.16 16.96
C LEU A 79 1.09 -4.30 17.94
N ALA A 80 1.38 -5.54 17.55
CA ALA A 80 1.22 -6.71 18.40
C ALA A 80 1.97 -6.56 19.74
N GLU A 81 3.23 -6.12 19.69
CA GLU A 81 4.01 -5.83 20.91
C GLU A 81 3.39 -4.74 21.78
N ARG A 82 2.91 -3.65 21.17
CA ARG A 82 2.34 -2.52 21.91
C ARG A 82 1.03 -2.89 22.59
N VAL A 83 0.16 -3.59 21.87
CA VAL A 83 -1.12 -4.07 22.41
C VAL A 83 -0.86 -5.02 23.58
N LEU A 84 0.06 -5.98 23.44
CA LEU A 84 0.42 -6.89 24.54
C LEU A 84 1.10 -6.20 25.73
N ALA A 85 1.77 -5.07 25.50
CA ALA A 85 2.45 -4.32 26.54
C ALA A 85 1.52 -3.36 27.31
N ASP A 86 0.37 -3.00 26.74
CA ASP A 86 -0.58 -2.05 27.32
C ASP A 86 -2.00 -2.62 27.35
N PRO A 87 -2.44 -3.20 28.49
CA PRO A 87 -3.78 -3.75 28.65
C PRO A 87 -4.92 -2.76 28.35
N ARG A 88 -4.67 -1.45 28.40
CA ARG A 88 -5.67 -0.44 28.06
C ARG A 88 -6.07 -0.47 26.58
N LEU A 89 -5.23 -1.03 25.71
CA LEU A 89 -5.49 -1.15 24.27
C LEU A 89 -6.33 -2.38 23.91
N HIS A 90 -6.44 -3.38 24.78
CA HIS A 90 -7.28 -4.55 24.55
C HIS A 90 -8.32 -4.72 25.67
N GLU A 91 -7.93 -5.21 26.86
CA GLU A 91 -8.83 -5.44 28.00
C GLU A 91 -9.58 -4.16 28.41
N GLY A 92 -8.86 -3.06 28.62
CA GLY A 92 -9.45 -1.78 29.03
C GLY A 92 -10.31 -1.11 27.95
N ALA A 93 -10.18 -1.52 26.70
CA ALA A 93 -10.95 -1.00 25.56
C ALA A 93 -12.09 -1.96 25.13
N ASP A 94 -12.23 -3.11 25.80
CA ASP A 94 -13.05 -4.24 25.36
C ASP A 94 -12.79 -4.60 23.89
N ALA A 95 -11.52 -4.63 23.49
CA ALA A 95 -11.12 -4.83 22.10
C ALA A 95 -10.32 -6.11 21.87
N THR A 96 -10.55 -6.71 20.70
CA THR A 96 -9.70 -7.74 20.11
C THR A 96 -9.07 -7.19 18.84
N TRP A 97 -7.74 -7.22 18.78
CA TRP A 97 -6.96 -6.80 17.62
C TRP A 97 -6.70 -7.98 16.71
N ASN A 98 -7.09 -7.88 15.44
CA ASN A 98 -6.94 -8.91 14.43
C ASN A 98 -5.98 -8.41 13.35
N LEU A 99 -4.78 -8.97 13.30
CA LEU A 99 -3.68 -8.50 12.46
C LEU A 99 -3.45 -9.49 11.32
N LEU A 100 -3.93 -9.18 10.11
CA LEU A 100 -3.66 -9.97 8.92
C LEU A 100 -2.24 -9.65 8.46
N LEU A 101 -1.34 -10.65 8.51
CA LEU A 101 0.10 -10.41 8.41
C LEU A 101 0.57 -9.99 7.01
N CYS A 102 -0.09 -10.50 5.97
CA CYS A 102 0.17 -10.18 4.56
C CYS A 102 -1.03 -10.65 3.73
N LEU A 103 -1.66 -9.75 2.97
CA LEU A 103 -2.80 -10.06 2.11
C LEU A 103 -2.35 -10.57 0.73
N ASP A 104 -1.28 -10.02 0.15
CA ASP A 104 -0.65 -10.48 -1.09
C ASP A 104 0.74 -11.11 -0.83
N PRO A 105 0.82 -12.30 -0.22
CA PRO A 105 2.11 -12.93 0.05
C PRO A 105 2.83 -13.37 -1.23
N ASP A 106 2.10 -13.66 -2.31
CA ASP A 106 2.70 -14.12 -3.56
C ASP A 106 3.44 -12.98 -4.26
N GLY A 107 2.83 -11.79 -4.29
CA GLY A 107 3.49 -10.58 -4.75
C GLY A 107 4.64 -10.14 -3.85
N LEU A 108 4.49 -10.24 -2.51
CA LEU A 108 5.57 -9.89 -1.58
C LEU A 108 6.80 -10.81 -1.77
N ARG A 109 6.61 -12.11 -2.02
CA ARG A 109 7.72 -13.05 -2.30
C ARG A 109 8.59 -12.60 -3.48
N ARG A 110 7.99 -11.99 -4.50
CA ARG A 110 8.72 -11.47 -5.67
C ARG A 110 9.56 -10.23 -5.34
N ASN A 111 9.24 -9.53 -4.25
CA ASN A 111 9.98 -8.37 -3.77
C ASN A 111 11.06 -8.74 -2.74
N GLU A 112 11.17 -10.00 -2.29
CA GLU A 112 12.11 -10.41 -1.24
C GLU A 112 13.58 -10.12 -1.57
N GLY A 113 13.93 -10.00 -2.86
CA GLY A 113 15.27 -9.66 -3.34
C GLY A 113 15.78 -8.31 -2.83
N TRP A 114 14.92 -7.33 -2.57
CA TRP A 114 15.34 -5.99 -2.12
C TRP A 114 14.99 -5.69 -0.65
N LEU A 115 14.13 -6.50 0.00
CA LEU A 115 13.66 -6.25 1.38
C LEU A 115 14.78 -6.12 2.42
N ARG A 116 15.92 -6.78 2.19
CA ARG A 116 17.08 -6.79 3.09
C ARG A 116 18.01 -5.59 2.94
N GLY A 117 17.78 -4.74 1.93
CA GLY A 117 18.66 -3.64 1.55
C GLY A 117 19.92 -4.11 0.80
N PRO A 118 20.81 -3.18 0.39
CA PRO A 118 20.78 -1.74 0.69
C PRO A 118 19.58 -1.01 0.04
N TYR A 119 19.03 -0.02 0.75
CA TYR A 119 17.83 0.71 0.34
C TYR A 119 18.16 1.89 -0.59
N ALA A 120 18.60 1.57 -1.80
CA ALA A 120 18.85 2.54 -2.87
C ALA A 120 17.75 2.43 -3.94
N LEU A 121 17.33 3.57 -4.51
CA LEU A 121 16.26 3.64 -5.53
C LEU A 121 16.53 2.70 -6.72
N GLY A 122 17.73 2.71 -7.28
CA GLY A 122 18.07 1.86 -8.42
C GLY A 122 18.01 0.37 -8.11
N GLY A 123 18.38 -0.04 -6.88
CA GLY A 123 18.26 -1.43 -6.43
C GLY A 123 16.80 -1.82 -6.20
N TYR A 124 15.98 -0.90 -5.68
CA TYR A 124 14.54 -1.10 -5.51
C TYR A 124 13.83 -1.29 -6.84
N PHE A 125 13.97 -0.36 -7.81
CA PHE A 125 13.23 -0.43 -9.07
C PHE A 125 13.65 -1.60 -9.96
N ARG A 126 14.92 -2.03 -9.95
CA ARG A 126 15.37 -3.23 -10.70
C ARG A 126 14.77 -4.55 -10.19
N HIS A 127 14.34 -4.57 -8.92
CA HIS A 127 13.70 -5.72 -8.27
C HIS A 127 12.24 -5.45 -7.90
N PHE A 128 11.65 -4.37 -8.43
CA PHE A 128 10.28 -3.95 -8.12
C PHE A 128 9.27 -4.88 -8.77
N PHE A 129 8.36 -5.44 -7.97
CA PHE A 129 7.20 -6.14 -8.50
C PHE A 129 5.90 -5.60 -7.89
N ARG A 130 4.95 -5.27 -8.74
CA ARG A 130 3.55 -5.07 -8.38
C ARG A 130 2.69 -5.76 -9.43
N PRO A 131 1.69 -6.57 -9.04
CA PRO A 131 0.85 -7.26 -10.01
C PRO A 131 -0.03 -6.26 -10.77
N GLY A 132 -0.56 -6.70 -11.92
CA GLY A 132 -1.53 -5.93 -12.69
C GLY A 132 -2.77 -5.58 -11.86
N PHE A 133 -3.54 -4.59 -12.30
CA PHE A 133 -4.64 -4.01 -11.52
C PHE A 133 -5.67 -5.06 -11.06
N LEU A 134 -6.05 -5.99 -11.94
CA LEU A 134 -7.00 -7.06 -11.65
C LEU A 134 -6.45 -8.15 -10.72
N GLU A 135 -5.15 -8.15 -10.44
CA GLU A 135 -4.47 -9.13 -9.59
C GLU A 135 -4.08 -8.55 -8.21
N GLN A 136 -4.49 -7.32 -7.91
CA GLN A 136 -4.26 -6.64 -6.64
C GLN A 136 -5.45 -6.86 -5.69
N PRO A 137 -5.27 -7.45 -4.49
CA PRO A 137 -6.37 -7.97 -3.69
C PRO A 137 -7.41 -6.97 -3.15
N GLU A 138 -7.14 -5.66 -3.11
CA GLU A 138 -8.05 -4.68 -2.53
C GLU A 138 -8.98 -4.00 -3.55
N TRP A 139 -8.79 -4.24 -4.84
CA TRP A 139 -9.65 -3.69 -5.89
C TRP A 139 -10.80 -4.64 -6.21
N LEU A 140 -12.02 -4.10 -6.30
CA LEU A 140 -13.25 -4.82 -6.62
C LEU A 140 -13.92 -4.22 -7.87
N PRO A 141 -13.27 -4.22 -9.05
CA PRO A 141 -13.81 -3.55 -10.24
C PRO A 141 -15.21 -4.05 -10.63
N ASP A 142 -15.46 -5.36 -10.49
CA ASP A 142 -16.75 -5.99 -10.76
C ASP A 142 -17.65 -6.15 -9.51
N GLY A 143 -17.21 -5.59 -8.38
CA GLY A 143 -17.88 -5.65 -7.08
C GLY A 143 -17.64 -6.94 -6.28
N ALA A 144 -17.99 -6.90 -4.99
CA ALA A 144 -17.71 -7.98 -4.04
C ALA A 144 -18.27 -9.38 -4.43
N ALA A 145 -19.36 -9.42 -5.19
CA ALA A 145 -19.99 -10.67 -5.62
C ALA A 145 -19.21 -11.40 -6.73
N ALA A 146 -18.44 -10.66 -7.54
CA ALA A 146 -17.69 -11.17 -8.69
C ALA A 146 -16.24 -11.55 -8.36
N VAL A 147 -15.85 -11.50 -7.08
CA VAL A 147 -14.48 -11.77 -6.64
C VAL A 147 -14.02 -13.17 -7.01
N THR A 148 -12.89 -13.22 -7.73
CA THR A 148 -12.20 -14.45 -8.14
C THR A 148 -10.89 -14.67 -7.38
N LEU A 149 -10.24 -13.61 -6.91
CA LEU A 149 -9.00 -13.71 -6.14
C LEU A 149 -9.27 -14.32 -4.75
N PRO A 150 -8.61 -15.43 -4.38
CA PRO A 150 -8.78 -16.04 -3.06
C PRO A 150 -8.30 -15.15 -1.92
N GLU A 151 -7.30 -14.29 -2.14
CA GLU A 151 -6.82 -13.29 -1.19
C GLU A 151 -7.92 -12.28 -0.87
N THR A 152 -8.53 -11.70 -1.92
CA THR A 152 -9.66 -10.78 -1.79
C THR A 152 -10.84 -11.45 -1.09
N ARG A 153 -11.21 -12.67 -1.50
CA ARG A 153 -12.30 -13.43 -0.84
C ARG A 153 -12.03 -13.61 0.65
N ALA A 154 -10.81 -14.00 1.02
CA ALA A 154 -10.43 -14.17 2.42
C ALA A 154 -10.55 -12.88 3.23
N LEU A 155 -10.20 -11.72 2.65
CA LEU A 155 -10.40 -10.42 3.30
C LEU A 155 -11.89 -10.08 3.46
N LEU A 156 -12.70 -10.26 2.43
CA LEU A 156 -14.14 -9.98 2.48
C LEU A 156 -14.85 -10.86 3.53
N ASP A 157 -14.53 -12.15 3.55
CA ASP A 157 -15.07 -13.10 4.52
C ASP A 157 -14.64 -12.72 5.94
N LEU A 158 -13.40 -12.29 6.15
CA LEU A 158 -12.89 -11.81 7.43
C LEU A 158 -13.60 -10.53 7.89
N GLN A 159 -13.84 -9.60 6.98
CA GLN A 159 -14.58 -8.36 7.25
C GLN A 159 -16.03 -8.66 7.68
N ASP A 160 -16.68 -9.63 7.03
CA ASP A 160 -18.05 -10.05 7.36
C ASP A 160 -18.16 -10.88 8.64
N GLU A 161 -17.15 -11.69 8.92
CA GLU A 161 -16.99 -12.46 10.16
C GLU A 161 -16.79 -11.52 11.36
N LEU A 162 -15.80 -10.63 11.28
CA LEU A 162 -15.38 -9.79 12.42
C LEU A 162 -16.28 -8.58 12.63
N ARG A 163 -16.88 -8.03 11.56
CA ARG A 163 -17.64 -6.77 11.57
C ARG A 163 -16.92 -5.68 12.40
N PRO A 164 -15.68 -5.35 12.04
CA PRO A 164 -14.82 -4.54 12.89
C PRO A 164 -15.40 -3.15 13.08
N PHE A 165 -15.21 -2.54 14.25
CA PHE A 165 -15.55 -1.12 14.40
C PHE A 165 -14.53 -0.21 13.69
N LEU A 166 -13.30 -0.72 13.53
CA LEU A 166 -12.20 -0.07 12.82
C LEU A 166 -11.46 -1.10 11.95
N GLN A 167 -11.31 -0.78 10.68
CA GLN A 167 -10.32 -1.38 9.80
C GLN A 167 -9.17 -0.39 9.54
N CYS A 168 -7.93 -0.84 9.60
CA CYS A 168 -6.81 -0.11 9.00
C CYS A 168 -6.16 -0.96 7.90
N SER A 169 -6.17 -0.49 6.66
CA SER A 169 -5.33 -1.06 5.61
C SER A 169 -3.98 -0.35 5.62
N LEU A 170 -2.89 -1.12 5.66
CA LEU A 170 -1.54 -0.61 5.83
C LEU A 170 -0.80 -0.58 4.49
N HIS A 171 -0.66 0.61 3.95
CA HIS A 171 -0.05 0.86 2.65
C HIS A 171 1.31 1.53 2.77
N GLY A 172 2.02 1.60 1.65
CA GLY A 172 3.29 2.27 1.54
C GLY A 172 3.41 3.09 0.27
N VAL A 173 4.05 4.25 0.40
CA VAL A 173 4.39 5.11 -0.74
C VAL A 173 5.87 4.93 -1.06
N ASP A 174 6.22 4.66 -2.32
CA ASP A 174 7.63 4.54 -2.70
C ASP A 174 8.33 5.88 -2.42
N VAL A 175 7.95 6.94 -3.12
CA VAL A 175 8.51 8.29 -2.98
C VAL A 175 7.38 9.27 -2.72
N GLY A 176 7.49 10.12 -1.70
CA GLY A 176 6.44 11.11 -1.35
C GLY A 176 6.41 11.44 0.14
N GLY A 177 5.21 11.50 0.71
CA GLY A 177 4.94 11.76 2.12
C GLY A 177 3.93 10.77 2.71
N GLY A 178 3.68 10.90 4.01
CA GLY A 178 2.64 10.13 4.70
C GLY A 178 1.30 10.86 4.66
N PHE A 179 0.22 10.10 4.46
CA PHE A 179 -1.15 10.58 4.51
C PHE A 179 -2.11 9.47 4.96
N VAL A 180 -3.38 9.80 5.12
CA VAL A 180 -4.42 8.86 5.53
C VAL A 180 -5.68 9.10 4.72
N GLU A 181 -6.35 8.03 4.30
CA GLU A 181 -7.68 8.12 3.71
C GLU A 181 -8.71 7.45 4.61
N LEU A 182 -9.91 8.02 4.71
CA LEU A 182 -10.96 7.56 5.61
C LEU A 182 -12.30 7.39 4.90
N THR A 183 -13.02 6.32 5.24
CA THR A 183 -14.44 6.18 4.84
C THR A 183 -15.39 7.05 5.69
N HIS A 184 -14.96 7.43 6.90
CA HIS A 184 -15.72 8.25 7.84
C HIS A 184 -14.82 9.32 8.45
N ASP A 185 -15.39 10.48 8.77
CA ASP A 185 -14.65 11.51 9.49
C ASP A 185 -14.21 11.01 10.87
N LEU A 186 -12.91 11.15 11.18
CA LEU A 186 -12.34 10.92 12.51
C LEU A 186 -11.75 12.24 13.05
N PRO A 187 -12.57 13.11 13.67
CA PRO A 187 -12.13 14.42 14.14
C PRO A 187 -10.88 14.33 15.04
N GLY A 188 -9.86 15.12 14.73
CA GLY A 188 -8.58 15.14 15.44
C GLY A 188 -7.52 14.17 14.91
N LEU A 189 -7.82 13.32 13.91
CA LEU A 189 -6.81 12.44 13.31
C LEU A 189 -5.69 13.23 12.63
N ALA A 190 -6.02 14.27 11.85
CA ALA A 190 -5.04 15.11 11.15
C ALA A 190 -3.98 15.70 12.09
N GLN A 191 -4.39 16.13 13.30
CA GLN A 191 -3.47 16.65 14.32
C GLN A 191 -2.52 15.56 14.85
N ARG A 192 -3.02 14.33 15.01
CA ARG A 192 -2.23 13.18 15.48
C ARG A 192 -1.27 12.66 14.42
N VAL A 193 -1.68 12.71 13.15
CA VAL A 193 -0.82 12.45 11.99
C VAL A 193 0.30 13.49 11.95
N ALA A 194 -0.02 14.79 12.02
CA ALA A 194 0.96 15.87 12.06
C ALA A 194 1.97 15.72 13.21
N HIS A 195 1.49 15.42 14.42
CA HIS A 195 2.37 15.17 15.56
C HIS A 195 3.32 13.98 15.33
N SER A 196 2.81 12.87 14.80
CA SER A 196 3.60 11.66 14.55
C SER A 196 4.63 11.88 13.44
N ALA A 197 4.23 12.51 12.34
CA ALA A 197 5.07 12.89 11.22
C ALA A 197 6.24 13.78 11.66
N ALA A 198 5.95 14.88 12.36
CA ALA A 198 6.96 15.80 12.87
C ALA A 198 7.96 15.11 13.83
N ARG A 199 7.46 14.27 14.74
CA ARG A 199 8.29 13.52 15.71
C ARG A 199 9.25 12.53 15.05
N LEU A 200 8.93 12.05 13.86
CA LEU A 200 9.71 11.03 13.14
C LEU A 200 10.47 11.60 11.95
N GLY A 201 10.27 12.88 11.62
CA GLY A 201 10.86 13.54 10.46
C GLY A 201 10.36 12.91 9.16
N ILE A 202 9.05 12.64 9.08
CA ILE A 202 8.37 12.12 7.90
C ILE A 202 7.57 13.27 7.28
N PRO A 203 7.81 13.64 6.02
CA PRO A 203 6.98 14.64 5.33
C PRO A 203 5.53 14.18 5.23
N ARG A 204 4.60 15.12 5.32
CA ARG A 204 3.18 14.86 5.04
C ARG A 204 2.87 15.21 3.61
N GLU A 205 2.09 14.37 2.94
CA GLU A 205 1.68 14.64 1.56
C GLU A 205 0.38 15.45 1.55
N LEU A 206 0.48 16.73 1.19
CA LEU A 206 -0.63 17.69 1.10
C LEU A 206 -1.14 17.77 -0.35
N GLY A 207 -1.77 16.70 -0.80
CA GLY A 207 -2.34 16.58 -2.14
C GLY A 207 -1.76 15.40 -2.90
N PRO A 208 -1.80 14.17 -2.35
CA PRO A 208 -1.31 13.00 -3.06
C PRO A 208 -2.11 12.81 -4.34
N TYR A 209 -1.45 12.31 -5.37
CA TYR A 209 -2.07 12.05 -6.67
C TYR A 209 -3.30 11.14 -6.54
N ASP A 210 -3.22 10.10 -5.70
CA ASP A 210 -4.28 9.10 -5.50
C ASP A 210 -5.58 9.71 -4.94
N THR A 211 -5.48 10.86 -4.26
CA THR A 211 -6.64 11.57 -3.66
C THR A 211 -6.86 12.94 -4.28
N LEU A 212 -6.34 13.19 -5.48
CA LEU A 212 -6.33 14.52 -6.12
C LEU A 212 -7.73 15.16 -6.13
N TYR A 213 -8.76 14.38 -6.45
CA TYR A 213 -10.15 14.86 -6.54
C TYR A 213 -10.98 14.63 -5.28
N TRP A 214 -10.37 14.14 -4.19
CA TRP A 214 -11.11 13.68 -3.02
C TRP A 214 -11.29 14.81 -2.00
N PRO A 215 -12.39 14.81 -1.23
CA PRO A 215 -12.60 15.81 -0.19
C PRO A 215 -11.52 15.72 0.90
N GLU A 216 -10.93 16.85 1.25
CA GLU A 216 -10.01 16.96 2.39
C GLU A 216 -10.77 16.97 3.73
N LEU A 217 -10.31 16.17 4.70
CA LEU A 217 -10.81 16.15 6.09
C LEU A 217 -9.91 16.96 7.03
N GLY A 218 -8.66 17.15 6.62
CA GLY A 218 -7.65 17.99 7.20
C GLY A 218 -6.30 17.70 6.54
N PRO A 219 -5.22 18.41 6.91
CA PRO A 219 -3.95 18.28 6.24
C PRO A 219 -3.43 16.83 6.22
N ALA A 220 -3.22 16.27 5.02
CA ALA A 220 -2.84 14.89 4.76
C ALA A 220 -3.84 13.83 5.27
N VAL A 221 -5.13 14.19 5.38
CA VAL A 221 -6.23 13.27 5.70
C VAL A 221 -7.38 13.51 4.73
N TYR A 222 -7.75 12.50 3.95
CA TYR A 222 -8.70 12.59 2.86
C TYR A 222 -9.90 11.67 3.07
N ARG A 223 -11.05 12.03 2.48
CA ARG A 223 -12.25 11.20 2.50
C ARG A 223 -12.28 10.32 1.26
N ILE A 224 -12.31 9.00 1.45
CA ILE A 224 -12.54 8.06 0.36
C ILE A 224 -13.97 8.31 -0.14
N PRO A 225 -14.17 8.68 -1.42
CA PRO A 225 -15.49 8.90 -1.97
C PRO A 225 -16.26 7.58 -2.03
N ARG A 226 -17.60 7.64 -1.99
CA ARG A 226 -18.40 6.43 -2.21
C ARG A 226 -18.07 5.86 -3.60
N PRO A 227 -17.84 4.54 -3.70
CA PRO A 227 -17.43 3.94 -4.96
C PRO A 227 -18.50 4.11 -6.03
N ARG A 228 -18.06 4.31 -7.26
CA ARG A 228 -18.90 4.35 -8.46
C ARG A 228 -18.35 3.34 -9.47
N ARG A 229 -19.21 2.79 -10.32
CA ARG A 229 -18.74 1.96 -11.43
C ARG A 229 -18.11 2.87 -12.47
N GLY A 230 -16.87 2.57 -12.85
CA GLY A 230 -16.11 3.21 -13.93
C GLY A 230 -15.47 2.16 -14.83
N ASP A 231 -14.88 2.59 -15.94
CA ASP A 231 -14.06 1.71 -16.77
C ASP A 231 -12.68 1.44 -16.11
N LEU A 232 -11.89 0.56 -16.72
CA LEU A 232 -10.60 0.15 -16.18
C LEU A 232 -9.61 1.33 -16.07
N ALA A 233 -9.64 2.30 -16.98
CA ALA A 233 -8.75 3.45 -16.94
C ALA A 233 -9.11 4.37 -15.76
N ALA A 234 -10.40 4.67 -15.58
CA ALA A 234 -10.91 5.40 -14.41
C ALA A 234 -10.64 4.64 -13.10
N ALA A 235 -10.73 3.31 -13.12
CA ALA A 235 -10.44 2.45 -11.98
C ALA A 235 -8.98 2.53 -11.53
N ILE A 236 -8.05 2.53 -12.50
CA ILE A 236 -6.60 2.61 -12.24
C ILE A 236 -6.19 4.02 -11.79
N THR A 237 -6.82 5.06 -12.32
CA THR A 237 -6.35 6.46 -12.16
C THR A 237 -6.99 7.21 -11.00
N GLU A 238 -8.26 6.96 -10.67
CA GLU A 238 -8.98 7.75 -9.66
C GLU A 238 -9.30 6.95 -8.39
N ALA A 239 -8.94 5.67 -8.35
CA ALA A 239 -9.38 4.71 -7.34
C ALA A 239 -10.91 4.79 -7.11
N ALA A 240 -11.65 5.19 -8.15
CA ALA A 240 -13.07 5.51 -8.10
C ALA A 240 -13.98 4.26 -8.06
N VAL A 241 -13.38 3.08 -8.25
CA VAL A 241 -14.07 1.79 -8.23
C VAL A 241 -14.31 1.27 -6.82
N GLU A 242 -15.23 0.33 -6.72
CA GLU A 242 -15.46 -0.43 -5.50
C GLU A 242 -14.15 -1.08 -5.03
N SER A 243 -13.88 -0.97 -3.73
CA SER A 243 -12.70 -1.53 -3.08
C SER A 243 -13.10 -2.24 -1.79
N THR A 244 -12.22 -3.12 -1.31
CA THR A 244 -12.40 -3.80 -0.02
C THR A 244 -12.46 -2.82 1.15
N TRP A 245 -12.01 -1.58 0.97
CA TRP A 245 -12.04 -0.54 2.00
C TRP A 245 -13.46 -0.13 2.37
N PHE A 246 -14.38 -0.10 1.39
CA PHE A 246 -15.78 0.27 1.58
C PHE A 246 -16.69 -0.93 1.90
N HIS A 247 -16.28 -2.16 1.62
CA HIS A 247 -17.09 -3.35 1.91
C HIS A 247 -17.64 -3.41 3.35
N PRO A 248 -16.82 -3.19 4.41
CA PRO A 248 -17.32 -3.29 5.79
C PRO A 248 -18.07 -2.03 6.26
N HIS A 249 -18.20 -0.98 5.42
CA HIS A 249 -18.94 0.25 5.75
C HIS A 249 -20.40 -0.05 6.14
N ARG A 250 -21.02 -1.08 5.55
CA ARG A 250 -22.38 -1.53 5.90
C ARG A 250 -22.54 -1.99 7.35
N HIS A 251 -21.44 -2.37 8.00
CA HIS A 251 -21.41 -2.77 9.40
C HIS A 251 -21.15 -1.58 10.35
N GLY A 252 -21.06 -0.35 9.83
CA GLY A 252 -20.65 0.82 10.59
C GLY A 252 -19.13 0.92 10.81
N THR A 253 -18.35 0.12 10.08
CA THR A 253 -16.89 0.10 10.15
C THR A 253 -16.31 1.41 9.64
N VAL A 254 -15.45 2.04 10.44
CA VAL A 254 -14.54 3.06 9.93
C VAL A 254 -13.34 2.37 9.29
N THR A 255 -13.04 2.66 8.03
CA THR A 255 -11.82 2.19 7.39
C THR A 255 -10.84 3.35 7.26
N ALA A 256 -9.59 3.11 7.65
CA ALA A 256 -8.46 4.01 7.45
C ALA A 256 -7.40 3.35 6.57
N VAL A 257 -7.10 3.92 5.41
CA VAL A 257 -5.93 3.57 4.59
C VAL A 257 -4.77 4.41 5.10
N VAL A 258 -3.69 3.78 5.58
CA VAL A 258 -2.58 4.48 6.23
C VAL A 258 -1.31 4.36 5.41
N GLU A 259 -0.92 5.47 4.81
CA GLU A 259 0.20 5.55 3.86
C GLU A 259 1.49 5.97 4.54
N ALA A 260 2.53 5.14 4.41
CA ALA A 260 3.84 5.38 4.99
C ALA A 260 4.94 5.44 3.89
N PRO A 261 5.67 6.56 3.76
CA PRO A 261 6.64 6.71 2.67
C PRO A 261 7.96 5.97 2.96
N MET A 262 8.53 5.37 1.92
CA MET A 262 9.87 4.79 1.95
C MET A 262 10.95 5.87 1.77
N TRP A 263 10.80 6.68 0.72
CA TRP A 263 11.61 7.87 0.46
C TRP A 263 10.78 9.13 0.68
N GLY A 264 11.15 9.93 1.66
CA GLY A 264 10.48 11.19 1.97
C GLY A 264 10.92 12.32 1.05
N VAL A 265 9.95 13.11 0.56
CA VAL A 265 10.19 14.36 -0.19
C VAL A 265 9.61 15.53 0.61
N ALA A 266 10.38 16.59 0.83
CA ALA A 266 9.90 17.73 1.63
C ALA A 266 8.86 18.60 0.89
N ALA A 267 8.99 18.71 -0.45
CA ALA A 267 8.13 19.56 -1.26
C ALA A 267 6.65 19.15 -1.24
N VAL A 268 6.34 17.89 -0.92
CA VAL A 268 4.94 17.44 -0.80
C VAL A 268 4.24 17.97 0.44
N GLU A 269 4.94 18.65 1.34
CA GLU A 269 4.36 19.33 2.51
C GLU A 269 4.13 20.84 2.26
N ASP A 270 4.47 21.35 1.08
CA ASP A 270 4.31 22.77 0.75
C ASP A 270 2.89 23.11 0.28
N GLY A 271 2.07 23.59 1.21
CA GLY A 271 0.71 24.04 0.94
C GLY A 271 0.60 25.42 0.28
N ALA A 272 1.69 26.08 -0.11
CA ALA A 272 1.65 27.38 -0.75
C ALA A 272 1.01 27.33 -2.14
N ARG A 273 0.49 28.48 -2.59
CA ARG A 273 0.03 28.66 -3.97
C ARG A 273 1.23 28.56 -4.93
N PRO A 274 1.14 27.81 -6.03
CA PRO A 274 2.22 27.70 -6.99
C PRO A 274 2.46 29.03 -7.71
N ILE A 275 3.73 29.31 -8.02
CA ILE A 275 4.13 30.50 -8.79
C ILE A 275 3.90 30.26 -10.29
N ASP A 276 4.28 29.08 -10.80
CA ASP A 276 4.29 28.75 -12.24
C ASP A 276 3.54 27.44 -12.54
N GLU A 277 2.27 27.35 -12.12
CA GLU A 277 1.43 26.13 -12.22
C GLU A 277 1.44 25.50 -13.62
N GLU A 278 1.07 26.26 -14.66
CA GLU A 278 1.00 25.78 -16.04
C GLU A 278 2.34 25.26 -16.57
N THR A 279 3.44 25.92 -16.18
CA THR A 279 4.79 25.50 -16.61
C THR A 279 5.15 24.14 -16.02
N VAL A 280 4.83 23.93 -14.74
CA VAL A 280 5.10 22.64 -14.08
C VAL A 280 4.20 21.55 -14.65
N LEU A 281 2.91 21.83 -14.84
CA LEU A 281 1.98 20.88 -15.44
C LEU A 281 2.42 20.45 -16.84
N ARG A 282 2.76 21.41 -17.71
CA ARG A 282 3.29 21.13 -19.06
C ARG A 282 4.57 20.30 -19.02
N MET A 283 5.48 20.58 -18.09
CA MET A 283 6.69 19.79 -17.92
C MET A 283 6.38 18.35 -17.51
N VAL A 284 5.48 18.15 -16.54
CA VAL A 284 5.12 16.82 -16.01
C VAL A 284 4.38 16.00 -17.08
N SER A 285 3.40 16.58 -17.76
CA SER A 285 2.65 15.91 -18.83
C SER A 285 3.56 15.51 -19.99
N HIS A 286 4.41 16.44 -20.47
CA HIS A 286 5.34 16.17 -21.57
C HIS A 286 6.36 15.09 -21.22
N THR A 287 6.88 15.11 -19.99
CA THR A 287 7.83 14.10 -19.51
C THR A 287 7.18 12.73 -19.45
N LEU A 288 5.99 12.61 -18.85
CA LEU A 288 5.26 11.34 -18.77
C LEU A 288 4.94 10.79 -20.17
N ARG A 289 4.49 11.64 -21.09
CA ARG A 289 4.20 11.25 -22.47
C ARG A 289 5.46 10.76 -23.20
N HIS A 290 6.57 11.48 -23.05
CA HIS A 290 7.85 11.11 -23.64
C HIS A 290 8.34 9.75 -23.13
N ASP A 291 8.39 9.59 -21.81
CA ASP A 291 8.90 8.38 -21.15
C ASP A 291 8.03 7.16 -21.47
N THR A 292 6.71 7.35 -21.52
CA THR A 292 5.77 6.30 -21.95
C THR A 292 6.08 5.84 -23.37
N GLY A 293 6.33 6.77 -24.30
CA GLY A 293 6.71 6.43 -25.67
C GLY A 293 8.05 5.70 -25.77
N VAL A 294 9.03 6.04 -24.92
CA VAL A 294 10.30 5.29 -24.82
C VAL A 294 10.06 3.85 -24.36
N LEU A 295 9.26 3.67 -23.31
CA LEU A 295 8.95 2.36 -22.74
C LEU A 295 8.09 1.48 -23.66
N GLN A 296 7.17 2.07 -24.43
CA GLN A 296 6.41 1.36 -25.47
C GLN A 296 7.33 0.77 -26.54
N ARG A 297 8.28 1.57 -27.08
CA ARG A 297 9.26 1.07 -28.06
C ARG A 297 10.16 -0.03 -27.50
N LEU A 298 10.54 0.09 -26.23
CA LEU A 298 11.30 -0.96 -25.54
C LEU A 298 10.48 -2.25 -25.42
N LEU A 299 9.22 -2.17 -25.00
CA LEU A 299 8.33 -3.32 -24.93
C LEU A 299 8.15 -3.99 -26.29
N GLU A 300 7.91 -3.22 -27.36
CA GLU A 300 7.79 -3.74 -28.73
C GLU A 300 9.04 -4.50 -29.18
N ARG A 301 10.23 -4.02 -28.78
CA ARG A 301 11.52 -4.67 -29.08
C ARG A 301 11.73 -5.94 -28.25
N ILE A 302 11.31 -5.96 -26.99
CA ILE A 302 11.49 -7.08 -26.06
C ILE A 302 10.49 -8.20 -26.32
N ARG A 303 9.21 -7.85 -26.54
CA ARG A 303 8.05 -8.77 -26.55
C ARG A 303 8.23 -9.99 -27.49
N PRO A 304 8.77 -9.87 -28.72
CA PRO A 304 8.98 -11.02 -29.61
C PRO A 304 9.95 -12.09 -29.08
N HIS A 305 10.80 -11.73 -28.12
CA HIS A 305 11.85 -12.62 -27.60
C HIS A 305 11.49 -13.30 -26.27
N LEU A 306 10.37 -12.90 -25.67
CA LEU A 306 9.90 -13.43 -24.40
C LEU A 306 9.34 -14.85 -24.56
N PRO A 307 9.63 -15.77 -23.61
CA PRO A 307 9.02 -17.08 -23.61
C PRO A 307 7.52 -16.96 -23.30
N ALA A 308 6.70 -17.78 -23.98
CA ALA A 308 5.29 -17.92 -23.61
C ALA A 308 5.18 -18.64 -22.26
N GLY A 309 4.30 -18.16 -21.38
CA GLY A 309 4.06 -18.80 -20.09
C GLY A 309 3.39 -17.89 -19.07
N PRO A 310 2.88 -18.45 -17.97
CA PRO A 310 2.18 -17.70 -16.93
C PRO A 310 3.10 -16.70 -16.23
N GLU A 311 4.39 -17.01 -16.09
CA GLU A 311 5.37 -16.12 -15.45
C GLU A 311 5.59 -14.84 -16.25
N THR A 312 5.83 -14.97 -17.56
CA THR A 312 5.93 -13.85 -18.48
C THR A 312 4.64 -13.02 -18.48
N ALA A 313 3.48 -13.68 -18.52
CA ALA A 313 2.18 -13.00 -18.53
C ALA A 313 1.97 -12.14 -17.28
N ARG A 314 2.35 -12.64 -16.09
CA ARG A 314 2.23 -11.90 -14.82
C ARG A 314 3.10 -10.65 -14.75
N LEU A 315 4.29 -10.69 -15.34
CA LEU A 315 5.18 -9.53 -15.39
C LEU A 315 4.77 -8.55 -16.52
N LEU A 316 4.18 -9.05 -17.61
CA LEU A 316 3.67 -8.21 -18.70
C LEU A 316 2.38 -7.48 -18.34
N ALA A 317 1.47 -8.11 -17.60
CA ALA A 317 0.18 -7.50 -17.24
C ALA A 317 0.29 -6.09 -16.64
N PRO A 318 1.10 -5.85 -15.57
CA PRO A 318 1.26 -4.50 -15.03
C PRO A 318 1.98 -3.53 -15.99
N VAL A 319 2.87 -4.02 -16.86
CA VAL A 319 3.50 -3.18 -17.90
C VAL A 319 2.44 -2.69 -18.88
N ASP A 320 1.58 -3.59 -19.36
CA ASP A 320 0.49 -3.26 -20.28
C ASP A 320 -0.51 -2.30 -19.62
N ASP A 321 -0.87 -2.52 -18.34
CA ASP A 321 -1.74 -1.62 -17.57
C ASP A 321 -1.15 -0.20 -17.48
N TYR A 322 0.13 -0.06 -17.13
CA TYR A 322 0.78 1.25 -17.04
C TYR A 322 0.85 1.95 -18.40
N LEU A 323 1.26 1.24 -19.46
CA LEU A 323 1.37 1.81 -20.79
C LEU A 323 0.01 2.16 -21.42
N LEU A 324 -1.07 1.53 -20.95
CA LEU A 324 -2.44 1.88 -21.32
C LEU A 324 -2.87 3.22 -20.71
N VAL A 325 -2.58 3.46 -19.41
CA VAL A 325 -3.12 4.62 -18.69
C VAL A 325 -2.26 5.88 -18.77
N CYS A 326 -0.94 5.74 -18.88
CA CYS A 326 -0.01 6.89 -18.83
C CYS A 326 -0.27 7.97 -19.87
N PRO A 327 -0.61 7.67 -21.15
CA PRO A 327 -0.90 8.71 -22.15
C PRO A 327 -2.12 9.55 -21.78
N GLY A 328 -3.24 8.90 -21.42
CA GLY A 328 -4.44 9.61 -21.00
C GLY A 328 -4.20 10.44 -19.74
N LEU A 329 -3.41 9.91 -18.80
CA LEU A 329 -3.03 10.66 -17.60
C LEU A 329 -2.21 11.91 -17.94
N ALA A 330 -1.21 11.79 -18.82
CA ALA A 330 -0.43 12.93 -19.28
C ALA A 330 -1.34 14.00 -19.93
N ASP A 331 -2.33 13.58 -20.71
CA ASP A 331 -3.27 14.48 -21.36
C ASP A 331 -4.16 15.22 -20.35
N THR A 332 -4.62 14.56 -19.28
CA THR A 332 -5.41 15.21 -18.21
C THR A 332 -4.64 16.26 -17.41
N TRP A 333 -3.30 16.22 -17.45
CA TRP A 333 -2.44 17.20 -16.78
C TRP A 333 -1.93 18.30 -17.69
N ASP A 334 -2.18 18.21 -19.00
CA ASP A 334 -1.60 19.11 -19.99
C ASP A 334 -2.46 20.38 -20.14
N PRO A 335 -1.97 21.57 -19.73
CA PRO A 335 -2.76 22.80 -19.82
C PRO A 335 -2.99 23.26 -21.26
N ASP A 336 -2.23 22.73 -22.23
CA ASP A 336 -2.35 23.11 -23.65
C ASP A 336 -3.41 22.29 -24.39
N LEU A 337 -4.02 21.28 -23.75
CA LEU A 337 -5.09 20.48 -24.32
C LEU A 337 -6.46 21.00 -23.86
N GLU A 338 -7.28 21.41 -24.83
CA GLU A 338 -8.68 21.74 -24.57
C GLU A 338 -9.51 20.45 -24.37
N ASP A 339 -10.16 20.34 -23.22
CA ASP A 339 -11.17 19.32 -22.87
C ASP A 339 -10.74 17.87 -23.22
N PRO A 340 -9.66 17.35 -22.60
CA PRO A 340 -9.22 15.98 -22.84
C PRO A 340 -10.39 15.01 -22.57
N VAL A 341 -10.65 14.10 -23.51
CA VAL A 341 -11.83 13.23 -23.49
C VAL A 341 -11.94 12.49 -22.15
N GLY A 342 -13.01 12.76 -21.39
CA GLY A 342 -13.26 12.11 -20.10
C GLY A 342 -12.52 12.71 -18.90
N ALA A 343 -11.84 13.85 -19.05
CA ALA A 343 -11.10 14.49 -17.99
C ALA A 343 -11.99 15.30 -17.04
N HIS A 344 -11.80 15.11 -15.73
CA HIS A 344 -12.24 16.07 -14.73
C HIS A 344 -11.27 17.25 -14.70
N ALA A 345 -11.80 18.49 -14.62
CA ALA A 345 -10.95 19.66 -14.45
C ALA A 345 -10.11 19.50 -13.18
N LEU A 346 -8.80 19.81 -13.28
CA LEU A 346 -7.90 19.77 -12.14
C LEU A 346 -8.44 20.67 -11.01
N PRO A 347 -8.40 20.20 -9.75
CA PRO A 347 -8.76 21.04 -8.61
C PRO A 347 -7.74 22.18 -8.47
N PRO A 348 -8.04 23.24 -7.69
CA PRO A 348 -7.04 24.24 -7.34
C PRO A 348 -5.77 23.60 -6.76
N LEU A 349 -4.63 23.80 -7.43
CA LEU A 349 -3.38 23.14 -7.07
C LEU A 349 -2.55 23.98 -6.09
N SER A 350 -1.83 23.28 -5.21
CA SER A 350 -0.74 23.83 -4.39
C SER A 350 0.61 23.36 -4.92
N THR A 351 1.71 23.92 -4.39
CA THR A 351 3.07 23.43 -4.66
C THR A 351 3.20 21.93 -4.34
N ALA A 352 2.57 21.46 -3.25
CA ALA A 352 2.54 20.05 -2.88
C ALA A 352 1.83 19.16 -3.91
N HIS A 353 0.71 19.61 -4.48
CA HIS A 353 0.04 18.87 -5.55
C HIS A 353 0.95 18.73 -6.77
N LEU A 354 1.59 19.83 -7.20
CA LEU A 354 2.51 19.79 -8.36
C LEU A 354 3.72 18.87 -8.11
N ALA A 355 4.26 18.87 -6.88
CA ALA A 355 5.30 17.94 -6.48
C ALA A 355 4.82 16.47 -6.53
N ALA A 356 3.62 16.20 -6.03
CA ALA A 356 3.02 14.86 -6.04
C ALA A 356 2.77 14.37 -7.47
N LEU A 357 2.27 15.21 -8.39
CA LEU A 357 2.07 14.86 -9.80
C LEU A 357 3.39 14.53 -10.50
N ARG A 358 4.43 15.34 -10.30
CA ARG A 358 5.79 15.05 -10.81
C ARG A 358 6.29 13.70 -10.29
N ILE A 359 6.11 13.45 -8.99
CA ILE A 359 6.54 12.20 -8.37
C ILE A 359 5.77 11.01 -8.95
N ALA A 360 4.45 11.14 -9.12
CA ALA A 360 3.58 10.10 -9.67
C ALA A 360 3.92 9.76 -11.13
N GLY A 361 4.10 10.76 -11.99
CA GLY A 361 4.50 10.53 -13.39
C GLY A 361 5.83 9.77 -13.50
N ARG A 362 6.84 10.19 -12.74
CA ARG A 362 8.14 9.50 -12.65
C ARG A 362 8.00 8.09 -12.07
N ARG A 363 7.06 7.86 -11.14
CA ARG A 363 6.82 6.57 -10.47
C ARG A 363 6.33 5.54 -11.48
N LEU A 364 5.37 5.94 -12.31
CA LEU A 364 4.81 5.08 -13.36
C LEU A 364 5.90 4.65 -14.34
N ALA A 365 6.72 5.59 -14.83
CA ALA A 365 7.83 5.28 -15.73
C ALA A 365 8.86 4.31 -15.10
N LEU A 366 9.31 4.58 -13.87
CA LEU A 366 10.29 3.74 -13.17
C LEU A 366 9.76 2.34 -12.83
N ARG A 367 8.50 2.22 -12.40
CA ARG A 367 7.86 0.92 -12.14
C ARG A 367 7.78 0.10 -13.43
N THR A 368 7.38 0.71 -14.54
CA THR A 368 7.35 0.05 -15.86
C THR A 368 8.74 -0.37 -16.32
N ALA A 369 9.75 0.49 -16.22
CA ALA A 369 11.13 0.14 -16.56
C ALA A 369 11.68 -1.01 -15.69
N GLY A 370 11.39 -0.98 -14.39
CA GLY A 370 11.76 -2.04 -13.46
C GLY A 370 11.16 -3.41 -13.82
N LEU A 371 9.87 -3.43 -14.18
CA LEU A 371 9.19 -4.63 -14.65
C LEU A 371 9.74 -5.14 -15.99
N LEU A 372 10.01 -4.25 -16.94
CA LEU A 372 10.68 -4.60 -18.20
C LEU A 372 12.09 -5.17 -17.97
N HIS A 373 12.85 -4.57 -17.05
CA HIS A 373 14.16 -5.05 -16.65
C HIS A 373 14.07 -6.48 -16.07
N GLN A 374 13.10 -6.73 -15.19
CA GLN A 374 12.86 -8.08 -14.67
C GLN A 374 12.43 -9.07 -15.74
N LEU A 375 11.56 -8.69 -16.67
CA LEU A 375 11.14 -9.53 -17.79
C LEU A 375 12.33 -10.05 -18.59
N VAL A 376 13.26 -9.17 -18.97
CA VAL A 376 14.45 -9.54 -19.72
C VAL A 376 15.42 -10.36 -18.87
N THR A 377 15.61 -9.97 -17.60
CA THR A 377 16.49 -10.68 -16.66
C THR A 377 16.03 -12.13 -16.42
N VAL A 378 14.73 -12.33 -16.15
CA VAL A 378 14.13 -13.65 -15.91
C VAL A 378 14.14 -14.51 -17.16
N ALA A 379 14.01 -13.92 -18.36
CA ALA A 379 14.16 -14.64 -19.62
C ALA A 379 15.58 -15.20 -19.83
N GLY A 380 16.58 -14.70 -19.09
CA GLY A 380 17.96 -15.20 -19.08
C GLY A 380 18.78 -14.86 -20.33
N ARG A 381 18.21 -14.10 -21.27
CA ARG A 381 18.86 -13.67 -22.52
C ARG A 381 18.30 -12.31 -22.95
N ASP A 382 19.17 -11.46 -23.48
CA ASP A 382 18.81 -10.13 -23.98
C ASP A 382 19.17 -9.96 -25.47
N PRO A 383 18.48 -10.66 -26.39
CA PRO A 383 18.70 -10.49 -27.83
C PRO A 383 18.30 -9.10 -28.33
N ALA A 384 17.48 -8.37 -27.57
CA ALA A 384 17.02 -7.03 -27.88
C ALA A 384 18.02 -5.93 -27.45
N GLY A 385 19.08 -6.28 -26.72
CA GLY A 385 20.02 -5.32 -26.12
C GLY A 385 19.33 -4.28 -25.23
N ALA A 386 18.23 -4.66 -24.56
CA ALA A 386 17.39 -3.75 -23.81
C ALA A 386 17.92 -3.47 -22.39
N LEU A 387 18.65 -4.38 -21.77
CA LEU A 387 19.12 -4.22 -20.38
C LEU A 387 20.01 -2.99 -20.19
N PRO A 388 21.04 -2.72 -21.03
CA PRO A 388 21.88 -1.54 -20.85
C PRO A 388 21.10 -0.22 -21.00
N GLU A 389 20.10 -0.20 -21.88
CA GLU A 389 19.23 0.97 -22.07
C GLU A 389 18.30 1.17 -20.88
N LEU A 390 17.68 0.10 -20.38
CA LEU A 390 16.84 0.11 -19.18
C LEU A 390 17.64 0.52 -17.94
N ASP A 391 18.86 0.01 -17.76
CA ASP A 391 19.75 0.38 -16.66
C ASP A 391 20.03 1.87 -16.65
N ARG A 392 20.40 2.43 -17.80
CA ARG A 392 20.67 3.86 -17.95
C ARG A 392 19.43 4.70 -17.63
N LEU A 393 18.26 4.31 -18.14
CA LEU A 393 17.00 5.02 -17.87
C LEU A 393 16.63 4.95 -16.39
N ILE A 394 16.74 3.78 -15.77
CA ILE A 394 16.46 3.61 -14.34
C ILE A 394 17.39 4.49 -13.51
N ASP A 395 18.69 4.52 -13.81
CA ASP A 395 19.65 5.32 -13.06
C ASP A 395 19.38 6.82 -13.22
N GLU A 396 19.19 7.30 -14.45
CA GLU A 396 18.85 8.71 -14.74
C GLU A 396 17.57 9.16 -14.03
N TRP A 397 16.52 8.35 -14.08
CA TRP A 397 15.24 8.64 -13.45
C TRP A 397 15.28 8.51 -11.91
N CYS A 398 16.14 7.63 -11.38
CA CYS A 398 16.40 7.57 -9.93
C CYS A 398 17.19 8.79 -9.45
N ASP A 399 18.09 9.33 -10.27
CA ASP A 399 18.82 10.57 -9.98
C ASP A 399 17.86 11.78 -10.00
N ASP A 400 16.88 11.83 -10.91
CA ASP A 400 15.81 12.85 -10.89
C ASP A 400 15.02 12.83 -9.57
N TYR A 401 14.71 11.65 -9.01
CA TYR A 401 14.12 11.58 -7.68
C TYR A 401 15.03 12.09 -6.57
N ARG A 402 16.30 11.69 -6.60
CA ARG A 402 17.26 12.05 -5.55
C ARG A 402 17.57 13.54 -5.56
N ASP A 403 17.90 14.07 -6.73
CA ASP A 403 18.47 15.41 -6.89
C ASP A 403 17.39 16.42 -7.29
N GLY A 404 16.43 16.01 -8.14
CA GLY A 404 15.32 16.85 -8.59
C GLY A 404 14.18 16.98 -7.58
N CYS A 405 13.90 15.94 -6.80
CA CYS A 405 12.87 15.97 -5.74
C CYS A 405 13.43 15.97 -4.31
N GLY A 406 14.73 15.73 -4.12
CA GLY A 406 15.32 15.63 -2.77
C GLY A 406 14.87 14.38 -2.00
N ALA A 407 14.53 13.30 -2.70
CA ALA A 407 14.02 12.08 -2.10
C ALA A 407 15.06 11.43 -1.17
N ARG A 408 14.69 11.22 0.10
CA ARG A 408 15.59 10.64 1.12
C ARG A 408 15.02 9.40 1.78
N TRP A 409 15.85 8.38 1.94
CA TRP A 409 15.44 7.16 2.65
C TRP A 409 15.00 7.45 4.08
N ILE A 410 13.83 6.94 4.46
CA ILE A 410 13.34 6.93 5.83
C ILE A 410 13.66 5.55 6.41
N PRO A 411 14.40 5.42 7.52
CA PRO A 411 14.70 4.12 8.12
C PRO A 411 13.42 3.30 8.38
N VAL A 412 13.44 2.00 8.08
CA VAL A 412 12.29 1.09 8.23
C VAL A 412 11.63 1.22 9.60
N ALA A 413 12.44 1.30 10.67
CA ALA A 413 11.94 1.48 12.03
C ALA A 413 11.10 2.75 12.21
N ARG A 414 11.41 3.85 11.51
CA ARG A 414 10.62 5.09 11.56
C ARG A 414 9.34 4.99 10.75
N GLN A 415 9.38 4.32 9.59
CA GLN A 415 8.18 4.07 8.78
C GLN A 415 7.16 3.24 9.57
N VAL A 416 7.62 2.12 10.14
CA VAL A 416 6.83 1.21 10.99
C VAL A 416 6.27 1.93 12.22
N GLU A 417 7.10 2.74 12.88
CA GLU A 417 6.70 3.50 14.07
C GLU A 417 5.65 4.58 13.74
N TYR A 418 5.77 5.24 12.58
CA TYR A 418 4.79 6.21 12.11
C TYR A 418 3.44 5.55 11.85
N GLN A 419 3.43 4.49 11.03
CA GLN A 419 2.21 3.79 10.67
C GLN A 419 1.52 3.21 11.92
N ALA A 420 2.29 2.64 12.86
CA ALA A 420 1.76 2.15 14.14
C ALA A 420 1.13 3.27 15.00
N ARG A 421 1.73 4.46 15.05
CA ARG A 421 1.16 5.61 15.79
C ARG A 421 -0.14 6.09 15.18
N VAL A 422 -0.21 6.14 13.85
CA VAL A 422 -1.43 6.54 13.14
C VAL A 422 -2.55 5.53 13.35
N VAL A 423 -2.27 4.24 13.28
CA VAL A 423 -3.23 3.17 13.59
C VAL A 423 -3.77 3.27 15.02
N LEU A 424 -2.89 3.47 16.01
CA LEU A 424 -3.32 3.64 17.40
C LEU A 424 -4.16 4.91 17.60
N ALA A 425 -3.81 6.00 16.91
CA ALA A 425 -4.61 7.22 16.90
C ALA A 425 -6.00 7.00 16.31
N ALA A 426 -6.09 6.29 15.18
CA ALA A 426 -7.36 5.92 14.56
C ALA A 426 -8.19 5.01 15.48
N PHE A 427 -7.58 4.02 16.13
CA PHE A 427 -8.22 3.15 17.11
C PHE A 427 -8.84 3.92 18.27
N GLU A 428 -8.08 4.81 18.91
CA GLU A 428 -8.60 5.63 20.01
C GLU A 428 -9.72 6.59 19.59
N LEU A 429 -9.68 7.09 18.35
CA LEU A 429 -10.69 8.01 17.82
C LEU A 429 -11.96 7.27 17.41
N ALA A 430 -11.85 6.22 16.59
CA ALA A 430 -12.98 5.37 16.21
C ALA A 430 -13.62 4.71 17.45
N GLY A 431 -12.79 4.35 18.43
CA GLY A 431 -13.22 3.76 19.68
C GLY A 431 -14.19 4.64 20.51
N ARG A 432 -14.10 5.97 20.37
CA ARG A 432 -14.97 6.95 21.03
C ARG A 432 -16.30 7.20 20.29
N HIS A 433 -16.34 6.92 18.99
CA HIS A 433 -17.48 7.23 18.12
C HIS A 433 -18.33 6.01 17.77
N ALA A 434 -17.82 4.78 17.98
CA ALA A 434 -18.57 3.56 17.72
C ALA A 434 -19.78 3.42 18.66
N PRO A 435 -21.01 3.28 18.14
CA PRO A 435 -22.18 2.91 18.96
C PRO A 435 -21.94 1.56 19.64
N ALA A 436 -22.50 1.36 20.83
CA ALA A 436 -22.31 0.17 21.68
C ALA A 436 -22.88 -1.17 21.12
N CYS A 437 -23.11 -1.28 19.81
CA CYS A 437 -23.87 -2.36 19.19
C CYS A 437 -23.05 -3.16 18.17
N SER A 438 -21.97 -3.80 18.62
CA SER A 438 -21.33 -4.89 17.87
C SER A 438 -20.99 -6.02 18.85
N ARG A 439 -22.01 -6.74 19.32
CA ARG A 439 -21.81 -7.95 20.13
C ARG A 439 -21.75 -9.16 19.21
N SER A 440 -20.54 -9.58 18.83
CA SER A 440 -20.30 -10.96 18.42
C SER A 440 -19.46 -11.64 19.51
N GLY A 441 -20.15 -12.23 20.49
CA GLY A 441 -19.51 -13.18 21.39
C GLY A 441 -19.45 -14.54 20.71
N GLU A 442 -18.26 -15.02 20.34
CA GLU A 442 -18.09 -16.44 20.03
C GLU A 442 -18.05 -17.25 21.34
N ALA A 443 -18.96 -18.21 21.46
CA ALA A 443 -18.83 -19.31 22.41
C ALA A 443 -18.11 -20.45 21.71
N GLY A 444 -16.79 -20.61 21.92
CA GLY A 444 -16.07 -21.71 21.27
C GLY A 444 -14.55 -21.69 21.32
N TRP A 445 -13.95 -21.33 22.46
CA TRP A 445 -12.51 -21.48 22.66
C TRP A 445 -12.15 -22.94 22.97
N ASN A 446 -12.11 -23.79 21.94
CA ASN A 446 -11.53 -25.12 22.05
C ASN A 446 -10.11 -25.13 21.44
N ALA A 447 -9.15 -25.52 22.28
CA ALA A 447 -7.75 -25.69 21.92
C ALA A 447 -7.59 -26.85 20.93
N GLY A 448 -7.25 -26.50 19.68
CA GLY A 448 -6.84 -27.46 18.64
C GLY A 448 -5.60 -26.95 17.95
N ALA A 449 -4.45 -27.06 18.62
CA ALA A 449 -3.14 -26.82 18.02
C ALA A 449 -2.56 -28.15 17.53
N ALA A 450 -2.39 -28.28 16.21
CA ALA A 450 -1.45 -29.23 15.62
C ALA A 450 -0.91 -28.60 14.33
N VAL A 451 0.28 -27.99 14.45
CA VAL A 451 1.13 -27.64 13.30
C VAL A 451 1.89 -28.91 12.92
N PRO A 452 1.83 -29.42 11.68
CA PRO A 452 2.74 -30.48 11.26
C PRO A 452 4.12 -29.88 11.05
N ILE A 453 5.09 -30.37 11.83
CA ILE A 453 6.51 -30.23 11.53
C ILE A 453 6.78 -31.12 10.31
N HIS A 454 7.27 -30.52 9.22
CA HIS A 454 7.80 -31.25 8.08
C HIS A 454 8.90 -32.24 8.53
N ARG A 455 8.80 -33.49 8.09
CA ARG A 455 9.94 -34.37 7.90
C ARG A 455 9.94 -34.81 6.43
N GLU A 456 11.07 -34.47 5.79
CA GLU A 456 11.57 -34.83 4.46
C GLU A 456 10.82 -34.28 3.24
#